data_AF-A0A6F8YS57-F1
#
_entry.id   AF-A0A6F8YS57-F1
#
_cell.length_a   1.000
_cell.length_b   1.000
_cell.length_c   1.000
_cell.angle_alpha   90.00
_cell.angle_beta   90.00
_cell.angle_gamma   90.00
#
_symmetry.space_group_name_H-M   'P 1'
#
loop_
_entity.id
_entity.type
_entity.pdbx_description
1 polymer ?
#
loop_
_entity_poly.entity_id
_entity_poly.type
_entity_poly.pdbx_seq_one_letter_code
_entity_poly.pdbx_strand_id
1 'polypeptide(L)'
;MDYLRRIGTSGRSGLDVPADIHRTFREQTGMSFARWCYAARMRIARDMLTGGAKPSAVSRRVGYAHLPTFSAAFTRFHGLSPRDYQERETGKA
;
A
#
# COMPACT_ATOMS: atom_id res chain seq x y z
N MET A 1 1.52 -16.49 -3.84
CA MET A 1 2.03 -15.28 -3.13
C MET A 1 0.86 -14.38 -2.76
N ASP A 2 0.23 -14.66 -1.61
CA ASP A 2 -1.04 -14.08 -1.14
C ASP A 2 -0.85 -13.10 0.05
N TYR A 3 0.40 -12.75 0.36
CA TYR A 3 0.75 -12.02 1.60
C TYR A 3 0.21 -10.58 1.67
N LEU A 4 -0.13 -9.98 0.53
CA LEU A 4 -0.56 -8.58 0.45
C LEU A 4 -2.08 -8.38 0.64
N ARG A 5 -2.87 -9.45 0.51
CA ARG A 5 -4.33 -9.40 0.66
C ARG A 5 -4.76 -9.25 2.12
N ARG A 6 -3.91 -9.66 3.07
CA ARG A 6 -4.26 -9.78 4.49
C ARG A 6 -3.87 -8.59 5.37
N ILE A 7 -3.18 -7.59 4.80
CA ILE A 7 -2.76 -6.38 5.55
C ILE A 7 -3.74 -5.22 5.42
N GLY A 8 -4.77 -5.33 4.58
CA GLY A 8 -5.81 -4.32 4.43
C GLY A 8 -7.06 -4.69 5.21
N THR A 9 -7.16 -4.22 6.45
CA THR A 9 -8.36 -3.62 7.08
C THR A 9 -8.11 -3.49 8.57
N SER A 10 -8.30 -2.28 9.08
CA SER A 10 -8.59 -2.00 10.48
C SER A 10 -9.62 -3.02 10.99
N GLY A 11 -9.25 -3.87 11.94
CA GLY A 11 -10.12 -4.89 12.51
C GLY A 11 -9.70 -6.33 12.22
N ARG A 12 -8.61 -6.79 12.85
CA ARG A 12 -8.50 -8.18 13.31
C ARG A 12 -7.50 -8.28 14.46
N SER A 13 -8.03 -8.36 15.66
CA SER A 13 -7.37 -9.00 16.80
C SER A 13 -7.02 -10.44 16.42
N GLY A 14 -5.82 -10.93 16.77
CA GLY A 14 -5.51 -12.36 16.69
C GLY A 14 -4.15 -12.79 16.13
N LEU A 15 -3.11 -11.96 16.17
CA LEU A 15 -1.73 -12.44 16.18
C LEU A 15 -1.03 -11.68 17.30
N ASP A 16 -0.77 -12.37 18.41
CA ASP A 16 0.20 -11.93 19.41
C ASP A 16 1.58 -12.03 18.73
N VAL A 17 1.89 -11.03 17.91
CA VAL A 17 3.28 -10.79 17.51
C VAL A 17 3.92 -10.24 18.78
N PRO A 18 4.91 -10.94 19.37
CA PRO A 18 5.50 -10.53 20.63
C PRO A 18 5.90 -9.05 20.55
N ALA A 19 5.63 -8.29 21.61
CA ALA A 19 5.98 -6.86 21.67
C ALA A 19 7.46 -6.61 21.31
N ASP A 20 8.33 -7.60 21.55
CA ASP A 20 9.71 -7.65 21.10
C ASP A 20 9.90 -7.49 19.58
N ILE A 21 9.10 -8.17 18.74
CA ILE A 21 9.23 -8.05 17.27
C ILE A 21 8.87 -6.64 16.81
N HIS A 22 7.86 -6.01 17.42
CA HIS A 22 7.49 -4.63 17.12
C HIS A 22 8.58 -3.62 17.54
N ARG A 23 9.23 -3.84 18.68
CA ARG A 23 10.34 -3.03 19.17
C ARG A 23 11.58 -3.18 18.30
N THR A 24 12.03 -4.42 18.10
CA THR A 24 13.22 -4.74 17.28
C THR A 24 13.07 -4.28 15.83
N PHE A 25 11.86 -4.36 15.26
CA PHE A 25 11.61 -3.84 13.91
C PHE A 25 11.72 -2.31 13.86
N ARG A 26 11.17 -1.61 14.87
CA ARG A 26 11.27 -0.15 14.98
C ARG A 26 12.71 0.31 15.20
N GLU A 27 13.49 -0.42 15.98
CA GLU A 27 14.91 -0.14 16.23
C GLU A 27 15.75 -0.29 14.96
N GLN A 28 15.47 -1.31 14.13
CA GLN A 28 16.23 -1.56 12.90
C GLN A 28 15.79 -0.70 11.69
N THR A 29 14.51 -0.35 11.57
CA THR A 29 13.98 0.41 10.41
C THR A 29 13.62 1.86 10.71
N GLY A 30 13.65 2.29 11.97
CA GLY A 30 13.27 3.64 12.40
C GLY A 30 11.78 3.95 12.26
N MET A 31 10.95 2.99 11.82
CA MET A 31 9.53 3.15 11.57
C MET A 31 8.70 2.03 12.20
N SER A 32 7.44 2.32 12.54
CA SER A 32 6.54 1.27 13.03
C SER A 32 6.23 0.26 11.91
N PHE A 33 6.04 -0.99 12.28
CA PHE A 33 5.68 -2.07 11.36
C PHE A 33 4.48 -1.71 10.46
N ALA A 34 3.46 -1.07 11.04
CA ALA A 34 2.29 -0.59 10.30
C ALA A 34 2.65 0.46 9.22
N ARG A 35 3.56 1.39 9.52
CA ARG A 35 4.03 2.40 8.56
C ARG A 35 4.86 1.76 7.45
N TRP A 36 5.67 0.76 7.79
CA TRP A 36 6.43 -0.01 6.80
C TRP A 36 5.51 -0.79 5.85
N CYS A 37 4.53 -1.53 6.38
CA CYS A 37 3.53 -2.22 5.57
C CYS A 37 2.73 -1.25 4.68
N TYR A 38 2.39 -0.08 5.21
CA TYR A 38 1.73 0.97 4.44
C TYR A 38 2.60 1.43 3.25
N ALA A 39 3.87 1.75 3.50
CA ALA A 39 4.80 2.15 2.45
C ALA A 39 5.02 1.05 1.40
N ALA A 40 5.19 -0.20 1.83
CA ALA A 40 5.30 -1.35 0.94
C ALA A 40 4.08 -1.48 0.05
N ARG A 41 2.86 -1.39 0.62
CA ARG A 41 1.60 -1.43 -0.13
C ARG A 41 1.53 -0.35 -1.20
N MET A 42 1.90 0.89 -0.85
CA MET A 42 1.86 2.01 -1.79
C MET A 42 2.88 1.87 -2.92
N ARG A 43 4.05 1.27 -2.66
CA ARG A 43 5.05 0.94 -3.71
C ARG A 43 4.55 -0.12 -4.66
N ILE A 44 3.88 -1.16 -4.15
CA ILE A 44 3.28 -2.21 -4.99
C ILE A 44 2.15 -1.64 -5.85
N ALA A 45 1.30 -0.78 -5.28
CA ALA A 45 0.24 -0.13 -6.03
C ALA A 45 0.81 0.70 -7.20
N ARG A 46 1.90 1.43 -6.94
CA ARG A 46 2.61 2.21 -7.96
C ARG A 46 3.09 1.33 -9.11
N ASP A 47 3.78 0.23 -8.80
CA ASP A 47 4.32 -0.71 -9.78
C ASP A 47 3.22 -1.29 -10.70
N MET A 48 2.06 -1.62 -10.12
CA MET A 48 0.92 -2.07 -10.91
C MET A 48 0.36 -0.97 -11.82
N LEU A 49 0.29 0.27 -11.35
CA LEU A 49 -0.20 1.40 -12.15
C LEU A 49 0.73 1.70 -13.33
N THR A 50 2.05 1.65 -13.11
CA THR A 50 3.07 1.81 -14.17
C THR A 50 3.04 0.64 -15.16
N GLY A 51 2.67 -0.56 -14.71
CA GLY A 51 2.38 -1.70 -15.57
C GLY A 51 1.05 -1.63 -16.34
N GLY A 52 0.37 -0.48 -16.33
CA GLY A 52 -0.88 -0.26 -17.06
C GLY A 52 -2.14 -0.83 -16.40
N ALA A 53 -2.05 -1.32 -15.15
CA ALA A 53 -3.24 -1.83 -14.46
C ALA A 53 -4.23 -0.69 -14.16
N LYS A 54 -5.53 -0.96 -14.32
CA LYS A 54 -6.58 0.01 -14.01
C LYS A 54 -6.60 0.33 -12.50
N PRO A 55 -6.75 1.60 -12.07
CA PRO A 55 -6.78 1.97 -10.65
C PRO A 55 -7.78 1.17 -9.79
N SER A 56 -8.96 0.84 -10.33
CA SER A 56 -9.97 0.02 -9.63
C SER A 56 -9.55 -1.43 -9.40
N ALA A 57 -8.69 -1.98 -10.27
CA ALA A 57 -8.12 -3.31 -10.09
C ALA A 57 -7.01 -3.28 -9.04
N VAL A 58 -6.13 -2.27 -9.10
CA VAL A 58 -5.05 -2.03 -8.13
C VAL A 58 -5.61 -1.88 -6.72
N SER A 59 -6.64 -1.05 -6.54
CA SER A 59 -7.35 -0.86 -5.27
C SER A 59 -7.73 -2.18 -4.61
N ARG A 60 -8.42 -3.06 -5.36
CA ARG A 60 -8.86 -4.37 -4.87
C ARG A 60 -7.68 -5.29 -4.58
N ARG A 61 -6.64 -5.26 -5.42
CA ARG A 61 -5.46 -6.12 -5.29
C ARG A 61 -4.63 -5.78 -4.04
N VAL A 62 -4.56 -4.51 -3.67
CA VAL A 62 -3.79 -4.04 -2.51
C VAL A 62 -4.62 -3.95 -1.22
N GLY A 63 -5.88 -4.42 -1.25
CA GLY A 63 -6.71 -4.61 -0.06
C GLY A 63 -7.64 -3.45 0.29
N TYR A 64 -7.96 -2.55 -0.65
CA TYR A 64 -8.99 -1.53 -0.46
C TYR A 64 -10.32 -1.98 -1.07
N ALA A 65 -11.38 -1.91 -0.27
CA ALA A 65 -12.75 -2.21 -0.70
C ALA A 65 -13.25 -1.23 -1.75
N HIS A 66 -12.89 0.05 -1.64
CA HIS A 66 -13.38 1.12 -2.49
C HIS A 66 -12.25 1.95 -3.09
N LEU A 67 -12.39 2.26 -4.38
CA LEU A 67 -11.45 3.07 -5.14
C LEU A 67 -11.18 4.45 -4.51
N PRO A 68 -12.18 5.21 -4.03
CA PRO A 68 -11.92 6.53 -3.44
C PRO A 68 -10.99 6.48 -2.22
N THR A 69 -11.14 5.46 -1.37
CA THR A 69 -10.28 5.25 -0.20
C THR A 69 -8.85 4.93 -0.59
N PHE A 70 -8.67 4.10 -1.63
CA PHE A 70 -7.36 3.83 -2.20
C PHE A 70 -6.74 5.09 -2.80
N SER A 71 -7.50 5.83 -3.63
CA SER A 71 -7.01 7.04 -4.29
C SER A 71 -6.54 8.08 -3.27
N ALA A 72 -7.31 8.32 -2.21
CA ALA A 72 -6.91 9.24 -1.15
C ALA A 72 -5.60 8.80 -0.45
N ALA A 73 -5.47 7.52 -0.13
CA ALA A 73 -4.25 6.97 0.49
C ALA A 73 -3.04 7.05 -0.45
N PHE A 74 -3.24 6.73 -1.73
CA PHE A 74 -2.21 6.79 -2.76
C PHE A 74 -1.72 8.22 -2.98
N THR A 75 -2.64 9.18 -3.16
CA THR A 75 -2.30 10.60 -3.30
C THR A 75 -1.57 11.12 -2.07
N ARG A 76 -2.00 10.75 -0.87
CA ARG A 76 -1.30 11.14 0.37
C ARG A 76 0.15 10.62 0.41
N PHE A 77 0.44 9.47 -0.20
CA PHE A 77 1.77 8.87 -0.18
C PHE A 77 2.66 9.34 -1.35
N HIS A 78 2.11 9.48 -2.56
CA HIS A 78 2.86 9.78 -3.79
C HIS A 78 2.69 11.21 -4.30
N GLY A 79 1.78 12.00 -3.72
CA GLY A 79 1.49 13.38 -4.11
C GLY A 79 0.61 13.55 -5.34
N LEU A 80 0.29 12.47 -6.07
CA LEU A 80 -0.50 12.47 -7.30
C LEU A 80 -1.61 11.43 -7.21
N SER A 81 -2.73 11.67 -7.91
CA SER A 81 -3.78 10.66 -7.99
C SER A 81 -3.29 9.43 -8.75
N PRO A 82 -3.87 8.24 -8.51
CA PRO A 82 -3.50 7.02 -9.25
C PRO A 82 -3.61 7.18 -10.77
N ARG A 83 -4.57 7.97 -11.25
CA ARG A 83 -4.78 8.24 -12.68
C ARG A 83 -3.69 9.17 -13.19
N ASP A 84 -3.47 10.32 -12.55
CA ASP A 84 -2.43 11.27 -12.96
C ASP A 84 -1.04 10.62 -12.93
N TYR A 85 -0.80 9.75 -11.94
CA TYR A 85 0.43 8.98 -11.84
C TYR A 85 0.60 8.03 -13.03
N GLN A 86 -0.47 7.32 -13.42
CA GLN A 86 -0.46 6.46 -14.59
C GLN A 86 -0.23 7.26 -15.88
N GLU A 87 -0.97 8.35 -16.09
CA GLU A 87 -0.86 9.21 -17.27
C GLU A 87 0.55 9.79 -17.43
N ARG A 88 1.14 10.26 -16.33
CA ARG A 88 2.51 10.80 -16.31
C ARG A 88 3.56 9.77 -16.72
N GLU A 89 3.40 8.53 -16.26
CA GLU A 89 4.38 7.48 -16.53
C GLU A 89 4.15 6.86 -17.92
N THR A 90 2.91 6.79 -18.41
CA THR A 90 2.63 6.42 -19.81
C THR A 90 3.05 7.49 -20.81
N GLY A 91 3.05 8.78 -20.43
CA GLY A 91 3.53 9.87 -21.28
C GLY A 91 5.06 10.04 -21.29
N LYS A 92 5.78 9.29 -20.44
CA LYS A 92 7.25 9.22 -20.41
C LYS A 92 7.82 7.98 -21.11
N ALA A 93 6.98 7.00 -21.46
CA ALA A 93 7.34 5.79 -22.19
C ALA A 93 7.19 6.01 -23.70
#